data_AF-A0A9E2MGT4-F1
#
_entry.id   AF-A0A9E2MGT4-F1
#
_cell.length_a   1.000
_cell.length_b   1.000
_cell.length_c   1.000
_cell.angle_alpha   90.00
_cell.angle_beta   90.00
_cell.angle_gamma   90.00
#
_symmetry.space_group_name_H-M   'P 1'
#
loop_
_entity.id
_entity.type
_entity.pdbx_description
1 polymer ?
#
loop_
_entity_poly.entity_id
_entity_poly.type
_entity_poly.pdbx_seq_one_letter_code
_entity_poly.pdbx_strand_id
1 'polypeptide(L)'
;PHKYSRTIDNLEAFTKCFKGVDRLIILPVWATSEAEQFIDFENEFGGYDLSMVDYLTREGDAVNLCRHDEVIESLDAGLIIGFGAGDITYQLRGAK
;
A
#
# COMPACT_ATOMS: atom_id res chain seq x y z
N PRO A 1 -2.84 -1.95 -3.76
CA PRO A 1 -2.99 -2.98 -4.84
C PRO A 1 -3.91 -2.46 -5.95
N HIS A 2 -3.89 -3.04 -7.16
CA HIS A 2 -4.70 -2.54 -8.30
C HIS A 2 -5.58 -3.65 -8.87
N LYS A 3 -6.91 -3.45 -8.85
CA LYS A 3 -7.98 -4.44 -9.10
C LYS A 3 -8.04 -5.56 -8.06
N TYR A 4 -9.24 -5.89 -7.62
CA TYR A 4 -9.51 -7.04 -6.76
C TYR A 4 -9.21 -8.34 -7.50
N SER A 5 -9.71 -8.48 -8.74
CA SER A 5 -9.49 -9.68 -9.57
C SER A 5 -8.00 -10.03 -9.67
N ARG A 6 -7.19 -9.06 -10.09
CA ARG A 6 -5.73 -9.23 -10.21
C ARG A 6 -5.06 -9.52 -8.88
N THR A 7 -5.50 -8.90 -7.80
CA THR A 7 -4.91 -9.12 -6.47
C THR A 7 -5.18 -10.54 -6.00
N ILE A 8 -6.42 -11.03 -6.17
CA ILE A 8 -6.83 -12.38 -5.79
C ILE A 8 -6.11 -13.43 -6.66
N ASP A 9 -6.11 -13.26 -7.98
CA ASP A 9 -5.49 -14.20 -8.93
C ASP A 9 -3.98 -14.40 -8.69
N ASN A 10 -3.31 -13.41 -8.08
CA ASN A 10 -1.86 -13.40 -7.86
C ASN A 10 -1.48 -13.37 -6.38
N LEU A 11 -2.43 -13.61 -5.46
CA LEU A 11 -2.23 -13.40 -4.03
C LEU A 11 -1.06 -14.21 -3.48
N GLU A 12 -0.98 -15.50 -3.82
CA GLU A 12 0.11 -16.39 -3.40
C GLU A 12 1.50 -15.90 -3.86
N ALA A 13 1.58 -15.31 -5.05
CA ALA A 13 2.83 -14.74 -5.53
C ALA A 13 3.19 -13.47 -4.75
N PHE A 14 2.21 -12.57 -4.54
CA PHE A 14 2.43 -11.32 -3.82
C PHE A 14 2.89 -11.54 -2.38
N THR A 15 2.37 -12.54 -1.67
CA THR A 15 2.82 -12.85 -0.29
C THR A 15 4.29 -13.27 -0.23
N LYS A 16 4.91 -13.65 -1.36
CA LYS A 16 6.33 -14.03 -1.45
C LYS A 16 7.22 -12.96 -2.06
N CYS A 17 6.65 -12.04 -2.86
CA CYS A 17 7.40 -11.04 -3.64
C CYS A 17 8.22 -10.05 -2.79
N PHE A 18 7.78 -9.75 -1.58
CA PHE A 18 8.37 -8.71 -0.74
C PHE A 18 9.35 -9.26 0.31
N LYS A 19 9.74 -10.54 0.22
CA LYS A 19 10.65 -11.16 1.18
C LYS A 19 11.96 -10.38 1.30
N GLY A 20 12.30 -9.99 2.53
CA GLY A 20 13.55 -9.28 2.85
C GLY A 20 13.39 -7.78 3.05
N VAL A 21 12.19 -7.22 2.92
CA VAL A 21 11.90 -5.86 3.39
C VAL A 21 11.81 -5.84 4.91
N ASP A 22 12.21 -4.73 5.53
CA ASP A 22 12.06 -4.53 6.99
C ASP A 22 10.59 -4.32 7.36
N ARG A 23 9.83 -3.62 6.52
CA ARG A 23 8.42 -3.28 6.73
C ARG A 23 7.65 -3.27 5.42
N LEU A 24 6.40 -3.73 5.45
CA LEU A 24 5.47 -3.70 4.32
C LEU A 24 4.27 -2.82 4.66
N ILE A 25 3.96 -1.87 3.79
CA ILE A 25 2.83 -0.94 3.95
C ILE A 25 1.85 -1.21 2.81
N ILE A 26 0.61 -1.53 3.14
CA ILE A 26 -0.45 -1.83 2.17
C ILE A 26 -1.55 -0.77 2.25
N LEU A 27 -1.86 -0.21 1.09
CA LEU A 27 -3.01 0.68 0.88
C LEU A 27 -4.24 -0.14 0.43
N PRO A 28 -5.47 0.42 0.50
CA PRO A 28 -6.66 -0.17 -0.09
C PRO A 28 -6.47 -0.58 -1.55
N VAL A 29 -7.31 -1.51 -2.00
CA VAL A 29 -7.31 -1.93 -3.40
C VAL A 29 -7.92 -0.82 -4.25
N TRP A 30 -7.17 -0.32 -5.22
CA TRP A 30 -7.72 0.54 -6.26
C TRP A 30 -8.59 -0.27 -7.21
N ALA A 31 -9.92 -0.22 -7.01
CA ALA A 31 -10.88 -1.14 -7.61
C ALA A 31 -11.06 -1.02 -9.13
N THR A 32 -10.85 0.17 -9.72
CA THR A 32 -11.13 0.46 -11.15
C THR A 32 -12.52 -0.02 -11.64
N SER A 33 -13.57 0.31 -10.89
CA SER A 33 -14.97 -0.09 -11.18
C SER A 33 -15.31 -1.57 -10.93
N GLU A 34 -14.42 -2.34 -10.31
CA GLU A 34 -14.77 -3.65 -9.78
C GLU A 34 -15.60 -3.50 -8.50
N ALA A 35 -16.53 -4.45 -8.29
CA ALA A 35 -17.17 -4.58 -6.98
C ALA A 35 -16.12 -4.91 -5.93
N GLU A 36 -16.28 -4.33 -4.74
CA GLU A 36 -15.43 -4.63 -3.60
C GLU A 36 -15.50 -6.11 -3.25
N GLN A 37 -14.33 -6.69 -3.00
CA GLN A 37 -14.19 -8.08 -2.57
C GLN A 37 -13.33 -8.12 -1.32
N PHE A 38 -13.74 -8.97 -0.38
CA PHE A 38 -12.97 -9.17 0.84
C PHE A 38 -11.66 -9.87 0.54
N ILE A 39 -10.56 -9.31 1.04
CA ILE A 39 -9.23 -9.92 1.05
C ILE A 39 -8.66 -9.70 2.44
N ASP A 40 -8.31 -10.78 3.13
CA ASP A 40 -7.71 -10.71 4.47
C ASP A 40 -6.20 -10.43 4.36
N PHE A 41 -5.84 -9.18 4.07
CA PHE A 41 -4.43 -8.79 3.91
C PHE A 41 -3.61 -9.04 5.18
N GLU A 42 -4.20 -8.91 6.37
CA GLU A 42 -3.50 -9.14 7.63
C GLU A 42 -3.10 -10.60 7.79
N ASN A 43 -4.00 -11.54 7.49
CA ASN A 43 -3.68 -12.96 7.52
C ASN A 43 -2.72 -13.37 6.39
N GLU A 44 -2.99 -12.94 5.15
CA GLU A 44 -2.22 -13.33 3.96
C GLU A 44 -0.77 -12.81 4.02
N PHE A 45 -0.56 -11.62 4.58
CA PHE A 45 0.76 -10.99 4.74
C PHE A 45 1.27 -11.03 6.18
N GLY A 46 0.72 -11.88 7.05
CA GLY A 46 1.09 -11.97 8.47
C GLY A 46 2.55 -12.37 8.75
N GLY A 47 3.30 -12.79 7.73
CA GLY A 47 4.74 -13.02 7.81
C GLY A 47 5.60 -11.74 7.70
N TYR A 48 4.99 -10.58 7.49
CA TYR A 48 5.68 -9.28 7.39
C TYR A 48 5.37 -8.40 8.60
N ASP A 49 6.26 -7.44 8.90
CA ASP A 49 5.88 -6.27 9.69
C ASP A 49 4.95 -5.39 8.84
N LEU A 50 3.65 -5.56 9.04
CA LEU A 50 2.60 -5.02 8.19
C LEU A 50 1.99 -3.75 8.79
N SER A 51 1.79 -2.75 7.95
CA SER A 51 0.96 -1.58 8.28
C SER A 51 -0.08 -1.33 7.19
N MET A 52 -1.35 -1.24 7.60
CA MET A 52 -2.45 -0.88 6.70
C MET A 52 -2.78 0.60 6.87
N VAL A 53 -2.78 1.37 5.78
CA VAL A 53 -3.02 2.83 5.79
C VAL A 53 -3.98 3.19 4.67
N ASP A 54 -4.75 4.26 4.82
CA ASP A 54 -5.82 4.57 3.87
C ASP A 54 -5.28 5.26 2.60
N TYR A 55 -4.31 6.15 2.78
CA TYR A 55 -3.62 6.85 1.70
C TYR A 55 -2.27 7.38 2.16
N LEU A 56 -1.50 7.88 1.21
CA LEU A 56 -0.22 8.56 1.44
C LEU A 56 -0.33 10.02 1.01
N THR A 57 0.44 10.88 1.67
CA THR A 57 0.77 12.21 1.13
C THR A 57 2.27 12.40 1.07
N ARG A 58 2.74 13.23 0.14
CA ARG A 58 4.16 13.58 0.05
C ARG A 58 4.36 15.04 0.46
N GLU A 59 5.30 15.24 1.39
CA GLU A 59 5.72 16.56 1.84
C GLU A 59 7.25 16.67 1.72
N GLY A 60 7.72 17.32 0.66
CA GLY A 60 9.14 17.39 0.34
C GLY A 60 9.74 16.00 0.10
N ASP A 61 10.66 15.61 0.97
CA ASP A 61 11.34 14.31 0.94
C ASP A 61 10.68 13.25 1.82
N ALA A 62 9.65 13.61 2.59
CA ALA A 62 8.91 12.69 3.44
C ALA A 62 7.66 12.12 2.75
N VAL A 63 7.35 10.86 3.07
CA VAL A 63 6.08 10.20 2.75
C VAL A 63 5.29 10.01 4.04
N ASN A 64 4.14 10.67 4.15
CA ASN A 64 3.27 10.57 5.30
C ASN A 64 2.29 9.41 5.10
N LEU A 65 2.18 8.59 6.13
CA LEU A 65 1.19 7.51 6.25
C LEU A 65 -0.07 8.09 6.88
N CYS A 66 -1.20 8.01 6.18
CA CYS A 66 -2.44 8.63 6.64
C CYS A 66 -3.52 7.57 6.91
N ARG A 67 -4.26 7.77 7.99
CA ARG A 67 -5.46 7.00 8.31
C ARG A 67 -6.59 7.96 8.68
N HIS A 68 -7.74 7.83 8.04
CA HIS A 68 -8.83 8.79 8.04
C HIS A 68 -8.39 10.20 7.60
N ASP A 69 -8.16 11.11 8.53
CA ASP A 69 -7.73 12.50 8.26
C ASP A 69 -6.47 12.87 9.06
N GLU A 70 -5.77 11.86 9.61
CA GLU A 70 -4.60 12.07 10.46
C GLU A 70 -3.35 11.43 9.83
N VAL A 71 -2.24 12.15 9.93
CA VAL A 71 -0.90 11.60 9.67
C VAL A 71 -0.52 10.78 10.90
N ILE A 72 -0.45 9.46 10.74
CA ILE A 72 -0.06 8.57 11.84
C ILE A 72 1.45 8.41 11.94
N GLU A 73 2.17 8.64 10.84
CA GLU A 73 3.63 8.51 10.76
C GLU A 73 4.17 9.23 9.52
N SER A 74 5.37 9.79 9.62
CA SER A 74 6.12 10.34 8.48
C SER A 74 7.38 9.52 8.26
N LEU A 75 7.54 9.01 7.03
CA LEU A 75 8.73 8.30 6.59
C LEU A 75 9.66 9.28 5.86
N ASP A 76 10.73 9.70 6.52
CA ASP A 76 11.70 10.68 6.01
C ASP A 76 13.13 10.11 5.88
N ALA A 77 13.32 8.82 6.16
CA ALA A 77 14.60 8.13 6.09
C ALA A 77 14.47 6.72 5.50
N GLY A 78 15.57 6.25 4.90
CA GLY A 78 15.68 4.90 4.31
C GLY A 78 15.36 4.84 2.82
N LEU A 79 15.18 3.62 2.30
CA LEU A 79 14.80 3.36 0.91
C LEU A 79 13.33 2.94 0.85
N ILE A 80 12.48 3.84 0.38
CA ILE A 80 11.05 3.60 0.24
C ILE A 80 10.74 3.28 -1.22
N ILE A 81 10.20 2.10 -1.49
CA ILE A 81 9.84 1.67 -2.85
C ILE A 81 8.33 1.50 -2.93
N GLY A 82 7.68 2.36 -3.72
CA GLY A 82 6.25 2.30 -3.99
C GLY A 82 5.93 1.43 -5.21
N PHE A 83 5.08 0.42 -5.02
CA PHE A 83 4.56 -0.40 -6.11
C PHE A 83 3.06 -0.21 -6.27
N GLY A 84 2.62 0.09 -7.49
CA GLY A 84 1.21 0.12 -7.81
C GLY A 84 0.89 1.01 -8.99
N ALA A 85 -0.40 1.04 -9.32
CA ALA A 85 -0.99 1.92 -10.32
C ALA A 85 -2.25 2.54 -9.70
N GLY A 86 -2.76 3.61 -10.30
CA GLY A 86 -3.91 4.34 -9.77
C GLY A 86 -3.47 5.46 -8.85
N ASP A 87 -4.16 5.60 -7.72
CA ASP A 87 -4.02 6.69 -6.75
C ASP A 87 -2.61 6.80 -6.15
N ILE A 88 -1.96 5.70 -5.79
CA ILE A 88 -0.61 5.69 -5.20
C ILE A 88 0.43 6.42 -6.09
N THR A 89 0.25 6.40 -7.42
CA THR A 89 1.14 7.10 -8.35
C THR A 89 1.08 8.61 -8.16
N TYR A 90 -0.10 9.16 -7.88
CA TYR A 90 -0.30 10.58 -7.65
C TYR A 90 0.12 10.97 -6.22
N GLN A 91 -0.26 10.14 -5.24
CA GLN A 91 0.10 10.32 -3.84
C GLN A 91 1.61 10.42 -3.62
N LEU A 92 2.41 9.50 -4.19
CA LEU A 92 3.86 9.51 -4.07
C LEU A 92 4.56 10.62 -4.88
N ARG A 93 3.87 11.24 -5.84
CA ARG A 93 4.37 12.39 -6.60
C ARG A 93 4.00 13.72 -5.95
N GLY A 94 3.16 13.72 -4.91
CA GLY A 94 2.60 14.93 -4.33
C GLY A 94 1.62 15.65 -5.28
N ALA A 95 1.07 14.94 -6.26
CA ALA A 95 0.09 15.48 -7.19
C ALA A 95 -1.32 15.26 -6.63
N LYS A 96 -2.15 16.31 -6.63
CA LYS A 96 -3.59 16.24 -6.39
C LYS A 96 -4.34 15.82 -7.65
#